data_AF-A0A968CR74-F1
#
_entry.id   AF-A0A968CR74-F1
#
_cell.length_a   1.000
_cell.length_b   1.000
_cell.length_c   1.000
_cell.angle_alpha   90.00
_cell.angle_beta   90.00
_cell.angle_gamma   90.00
#
_symmetry.space_group_name_H-M   'P 1'
#
loop_
_entity.id
_entity.type
_entity.pdbx_description
1 polymer ?
#
loop_
_entity_poly.entity_id
_entity_poly.type
_entity_poly.pdbx_seq_one_letter_code
_entity_poly.pdbx_strand_id
1 'polypeptide(L)'
;MGSSESRALMRISERGISKSVLIKRSIKELNEIAEAHGLTPQAFRKNYIVAREKRCGICIFQASYAATYHAREPEDGKLRDLKPDLHWLSVGEQHIIPKPGITKYPPIPLNLIYT
;
A
#
# COMPACT_ATOMS: atom_id res chain seq x y z
N MET A 1 -22.60 3.90 10.48
CA MET A 1 -21.25 3.42 10.82
C MET A 1 -20.72 2.62 9.64
N GLY A 2 -20.03 3.26 8.69
CA GLY A 2 -19.32 2.53 7.63
C GLY A 2 -17.86 2.44 8.05
N SER A 3 -17.42 1.28 8.56
CA SER A 3 -16.01 1.10 8.88
C SER A 3 -15.20 1.20 7.58
N SER A 4 -14.15 2.03 7.59
CA SER A 4 -13.21 2.14 6.46
C SER A 4 -12.58 0.77 6.14
N GLU A 5 -12.53 -0.13 7.12
CA GLU A 5 -12.04 -1.49 6.96
C GLU A 5 -12.94 -2.37 6.07
N SER A 6 -14.25 -2.10 5.97
CA SER A 6 -15.16 -2.89 5.13
C SER A 6 -14.92 -2.69 3.63
N ARG A 7 -14.19 -1.64 3.23
CA ARG A 7 -13.90 -1.30 1.82
C ARG A 7 -12.49 -1.70 1.38
N ALA A 8 -11.71 -2.31 2.27
CA ALA A 8 -10.36 -2.78 1.98
C ALA A 8 -10.33 -4.30 1.86
N LEU A 9 -9.50 -4.81 0.95
CA LEU A 9 -9.14 -6.22 0.94
C LEU A 9 -7.95 -6.43 1.87
N MET A 10 -8.13 -7.25 2.91
CA MET A 10 -7.07 -7.59 3.86
C MET A 10 -6.53 -8.98 3.57
N ARG A 11 -5.20 -9.09 3.46
CA ARG A 11 -4.50 -10.38 3.35
C ARG A 11 -3.60 -10.55 4.56
N ILE A 12 -3.80 -11.65 5.28
CA ILE A 12 -2.92 -12.13 6.34
C ILE A 12 -2.03 -13.22 5.72
N SER A 13 -0.72 -13.11 5.94
CA SER A 13 0.24 -14.14 5.52
C SER A 13 1.40 -14.19 6.50
N GLU A 14 2.30 -15.17 6.37
CA GLU A 14 3.54 -15.25 7.15
C GLU A 14 4.43 -13.99 7.00
N ARG A 15 4.23 -13.21 5.93
CA ARG A 15 4.91 -11.93 5.69
C ARG A 15 4.25 -10.73 6.38
N GLY A 16 3.22 -10.96 7.20
CA GLY A 16 2.49 -9.92 7.92
C GLY A 16 1.11 -9.58 7.33
N ILE A 17 0.61 -8.41 7.71
CA ILE A 17 -0.72 -7.91 7.35
C ILE A 17 -0.57 -6.94 6.19
N SER A 18 -1.31 -7.15 5.10
CA SER A 18 -1.40 -6.18 4.00
C SER A 18 -2.85 -5.79 3.75
N LYS A 19 -3.09 -4.51 3.49
CA LYS A 19 -4.39 -3.95 3.14
C LYS A 19 -4.30 -3.33 1.75
N SER A 20 -5.26 -3.66 0.89
CA SER A 20 -5.36 -3.12 -0.47
C SER A 20 -6.65 -2.33 -0.63
N VAL A 21 -6.55 -1.13 -1.20
CA VAL A 21 -7.65 -0.19 -1.42
C VAL A 21 -7.56 0.43 -2.81
N LEU A 22 -8.68 0.95 -3.31
CA LEU A 22 -8.68 1.76 -4.53
C LEU A 22 -8.43 3.22 -4.17
N ILE A 23 -7.44 3.83 -4.82
CA ILE A 23 -7.14 5.25 -4.69
C ILE A 23 -7.43 5.98 -5.99
N LYS A 24 -8.02 7.17 -5.89
CA LYS A 24 -8.26 8.07 -7.01
C LYS A 24 -7.23 9.19 -6.99
N ARG A 25 -6.49 9.34 -8.09
CA ARG A 25 -5.45 10.38 -8.27
C ARG A 25 -5.61 11.08 -9.60
N SER A 26 -5.09 12.30 -9.71
CA SER A 26 -5.20 13.06 -10.96
C SER A 26 -4.33 12.41 -12.05
N ILE A 27 -4.76 12.48 -13.31
CA ILE A 27 -3.94 11.95 -14.42
C ILE A 27 -2.61 12.70 -14.55
N LYS A 28 -2.54 13.96 -14.11
CA LYS A 28 -1.28 14.73 -14.07
C LYS A 28 -0.30 14.10 -13.09
N GLU A 29 -0.71 13.95 -11.83
CA GLU A 29 0.06 13.31 -10.76
C GLU A 29 0.50 11.88 -11.12
N LEU A 30 -0.40 11.09 -11.73
CA LEU A 30 -0.05 9.73 -12.16
C LEU A 30 1.00 9.70 -13.28
N ASN A 31 1.05 10.72 -14.15
CA ASN A 31 2.12 10.79 -15.15
C ASN A 31 3.45 11.20 -14.51
N GLU A 32 3.43 12.12 -13.54
CA GLU A 32 4.62 12.53 -12.77
C GLU A 32 5.21 11.33 -12.01
N ILE A 33 4.35 10.51 -11.37
CA ILE A 33 4.76 9.24 -10.73
C ILE A 33 5.33 8.28 -11.77
N ALA A 34 4.69 8.13 -12.93
CA ALA A 34 5.19 7.24 -13.98
C ALA A 34 6.61 7.64 -14.43
N GLU A 35 6.82 8.92 -14.71
CA GLU A 35 8.09 9.47 -15.17
C GLU A 35 9.18 9.33 -14.11
N ALA A 36 8.87 9.60 -12.84
CA ALA A 36 9.79 9.42 -11.72
C ALA A 36 10.29 7.97 -11.57
N HIS A 37 9.50 6.99 -12.03
CA HIS A 37 9.85 5.56 -12.03
C HIS A 37 10.25 5.02 -13.41
N GLY A 38 10.58 5.89 -14.36
CA GLY A 38 11.09 5.49 -15.68
C GLY A 38 10.05 4.80 -16.58
N LEU A 39 8.76 4.99 -16.31
CA LEU A 39 7.66 4.46 -17.10
C LEU A 39 7.08 5.54 -18.01
N THR A 40 6.73 5.16 -19.23
CA THR A 40 5.95 6.08 -20.07
C THR A 40 4.53 6.24 -19.49
N PRO A 41 3.91 7.43 -19.59
CA PRO A 41 2.52 7.64 -19.18
C PRO A 41 1.55 6.62 -19.77
N GLN A 42 1.78 6.18 -21.02
CA GLN A 42 0.98 5.17 -21.68
C GLN A 42 1.13 3.78 -21.02
N ALA A 43 2.37 3.37 -20.70
CA ALA A 43 2.63 2.11 -20.02
C ALA A 43 2.01 2.11 -18.61
N PHE A 44 2.16 3.21 -17.87
CA PHE A 44 1.54 3.34 -16.55
C PHE A 44 0.02 3.21 -16.63
N ARG A 45 -0.63 3.98 -17.51
CA ARG A 45 -2.09 3.97 -17.69
C ARG A 45 -2.61 2.59 -18.10
N LYS A 46 -1.89 1.86 -18.94
CA LYS A 46 -2.28 0.52 -19.38
C LYS A 46 -2.21 -0.48 -18.23
N ASN A 47 -1.14 -0.43 -17.43
CA ASN A 47 -0.80 -1.51 -16.51
C ASN A 47 -1.19 -1.25 -15.05
N TYR A 48 -1.41 -0.01 -14.61
CA TYR A 48 -1.67 0.33 -13.20
C TYR A 48 -3.04 0.98 -12.95
N ILE A 49 -3.64 1.63 -13.95
CA ILE A 49 -4.96 2.28 -13.79
C ILE A 49 -6.09 1.29 -14.05
N VAL A 50 -6.77 0.82 -13.00
CA VAL A 50 -7.91 -0.13 -13.09
C VAL A 50 -9.17 0.51 -13.64
N ALA A 51 -9.41 1.79 -13.38
CA ALA A 51 -10.55 2.53 -13.90
C ALA A 51 -10.20 4.01 -14.10
N ARG A 52 -10.93 4.70 -14.98
CA ARG A 52 -10.77 6.14 -15.21
C ARG A 52 -12.06 6.87 -14.89
N GLU A 53 -11.91 8.06 -14.31
CA GLU A 53 -13.03 8.94 -14.00
C GLU A 53 -12.65 10.38 -14.36
N LYS A 54 -13.22 10.91 -15.44
CA LYS A 54 -12.90 12.25 -15.98
C LYS A 54 -11.37 12.43 -16.15
N ARG A 55 -10.78 13.34 -15.37
CA ARG A 55 -9.33 13.67 -15.36
C ARG A 55 -8.56 12.91 -14.27
N CYS A 56 -9.14 11.85 -13.71
CA CYS A 56 -8.54 11.03 -12.65
C CYS A 56 -8.38 9.58 -13.09
N GLY A 57 -7.36 8.91 -12.55
CA GLY A 57 -7.16 7.47 -12.62
C GLY A 57 -7.41 6.84 -11.25
N ILE A 58 -8.01 5.65 -11.26
CA ILE A 58 -8.18 4.80 -10.09
C ILE A 58 -7.12 3.70 -10.16
N CYS A 59 -6.34 3.54 -9.10
CA CYS A 59 -5.27 2.55 -8.98
C CYS A 59 -5.48 1.66 -7.75
N ILE A 60 -4.88 0.46 -7.76
CA ILE A 60 -4.82 -0.39 -6.58
C ILE A 60 -3.62 0.06 -5.75
N PHE A 61 -3.87 0.48 -4.51
CA PHE A 61 -2.85 0.82 -3.54
C PHE A 61 -2.81 -0.25 -2.46
N GLN A 62 -1.61 -0.69 -2.10
CA GLN A 62 -1.37 -1.67 -1.07
C GLN A 62 -0.43 -1.10 -0.02
N ALA A 63 -0.82 -1.23 1.24
CA ALA A 63 0.03 -0.96 2.39
C ALA A 63 0.27 -2.26 3.17
N SER A 64 1.53 -2.53 3.46
CA SER A 64 1.96 -3.60 4.34
C SER A 64 2.22 -3.05 5.74
N TYR A 65 1.81 -3.79 6.76
CA TYR A 65 1.97 -3.44 8.16
C TYR A 65 2.87 -4.47 8.82
N ALA A 66 3.82 -3.98 9.61
CA ALA A 66 4.74 -4.80 10.38
C ALA A 66 4.53 -4.55 11.88
N ALA A 67 4.75 -5.59 12.68
CA ALA A 67 4.74 -5.46 14.13
C ALA A 67 5.87 -4.55 14.59
N THR A 68 5.53 -3.58 15.44
CA THR A 68 6.53 -2.72 16.07
C THR A 68 7.43 -3.54 17.00
N TYR A 69 8.57 -2.99 17.40
CA TYR A 69 9.50 -3.66 18.32
C TYR A 69 8.82 -4.14 19.61
N HIS A 70 7.84 -3.38 20.10
CA HIS A 70 7.07 -3.70 21.31
C HIS A 70 5.99 -4.76 21.11
N ALA A 71 5.60 -5.02 19.86
CA ALA A 71 4.61 -6.04 19.51
C ALA A 71 5.25 -7.36 19.05
N ARG A 72 6.58 -7.42 18.95
CA ARG A 72 7.34 -8.62 18.60
C ARG A 72 7.87 -9.30 19.85
N GLU A 73 8.10 -10.61 19.71
CA GLU A 73 8.75 -11.41 20.74
C GLU A 73 10.13 -10.81 21.10
N PRO A 74 10.50 -10.82 22.38
CA PRO A 74 11.79 -10.34 22.81
C PRO A 74 12.95 -11.14 22.19
N GLU A 75 13.78 -10.50 21.36
CA GLU A 75 14.98 -11.14 20.78
C GLU A 75 15.96 -11.64 21.85
N ASP A 76 15.94 -11.01 23.02
CA ASP A 76 16.74 -11.35 24.20
C ASP A 76 16.11 -12.45 25.08
N GLY A 77 14.93 -12.96 24.73
CA GLY A 77 14.23 -14.04 25.44
C GLY A 77 13.68 -13.67 26.83
N LYS A 78 13.79 -12.40 27.23
CA LYS A 78 13.32 -11.90 28.53
C LYS A 78 11.88 -11.40 28.45
N LEU A 79 11.12 -11.60 29.52
CA LEU A 79 9.78 -11.01 29.63
C LEU A 79 9.90 -9.47 29.64
N ARG A 80 9.03 -8.81 28.87
CA ARG A 80 8.92 -7.34 28.81
C ARG A 80 7.56 -6.92 29.37
N ASP A 81 7.53 -5.77 30.02
CA ASP A 81 6.28 -5.14 30.43
C ASP A 81 5.46 -4.76 29.19
N LEU A 82 4.19 -5.15 29.19
CA LEU A 82 3.26 -4.84 28.12
C LEU A 82 2.92 -3.35 28.16
N LYS A 83 3.19 -2.63 27.07
CA LYS A 83 2.86 -1.22 26.91
C LYS A 83 1.68 -1.08 25.93
N PRO A 84 0.43 -1.04 26.43
CA PRO A 84 -0.75 -1.06 25.57
C PRO A 84 -0.95 0.26 24.79
N ASP A 85 -0.41 1.37 25.29
CA ASP A 85 -0.56 2.70 24.65
C ASP A 85 0.27 2.85 23.35
N LEU A 86 1.19 1.93 23.07
CA LEU A 86 2.00 1.97 21.86
C LEU A 86 1.28 1.29 20.71
N HIS A 87 1.39 1.86 19.51
CA HIS A 87 0.89 1.24 18.29
C HIS A 87 1.56 -0.13 18.07
N TRP A 88 0.74 -1.19 17.94
CA TRP A 88 1.25 -2.55 17.74
C TRP A 88 1.64 -2.85 16.28
N LEU A 89 1.18 -2.00 15.35
CA LEU A 89 1.52 -2.07 13.93
C LEU A 89 2.04 -0.73 13.45
N SER A 90 3.09 -0.76 12.64
CA SER A 90 3.57 0.37 11.86
C SER A 90 3.37 0.10 10.38
N VAL A 91 3.06 1.15 9.60
CA VAL A 91 3.10 1.04 8.13
C VAL A 91 4.54 0.76 7.72
N GLY A 92 4.73 -0.33 7.00
CA GLY A 92 5.98 -0.64 6.32
C GLY A 92 5.91 -0.13 4.90
N GLU A 93 5.87 -1.06 3.96
CA GLU A 93 5.86 -0.76 2.53
C GLU A 93 4.51 -0.24 2.03
N GLN A 94 4.56 0.70 1.08
CA GLN A 94 3.39 1.27 0.44
C GLN A 94 3.60 1.34 -1.06
N HIS A 95 2.68 0.78 -1.84
CA HIS A 95 2.85 0.61 -3.28
C HIS A 95 1.56 0.82 -4.07
N ILE A 96 1.71 1.33 -5.30
CA ILE A 96 0.73 1.12 -6.37
C ILE A 96 1.02 -0.24 -7.02
N ILE A 97 0.02 -1.11 -7.02
CA ILE A 97 0.12 -2.46 -7.57
C ILE A 97 -0.34 -2.44 -9.04
N PRO A 98 0.34 -3.17 -9.94
CA PRO A 98 -0.16 -3.38 -11.30
C PRO A 98 -1.53 -4.09 -11.28
N LYS A 99 -2.25 -4.01 -12.40
CA LYS A 99 -3.51 -4.72 -12.58
C LYS A 99 -3.34 -6.22 -12.33
N PRO A 100 -4.35 -6.90 -11.78
CA PRO A 100 -4.36 -8.35 -11.70
C PRO A 100 -4.07 -8.97 -13.08
N GLY A 101 -3.19 -9.97 -13.11
CA GLY A 101 -2.76 -10.64 -14.34
C GLY A 101 -1.56 -10.00 -15.05
N ILE A 102 -1.11 -8.81 -14.64
CA ILE A 102 0.11 -8.19 -15.17
C ILE A 102 1.31 -8.58 -14.29
N THR A 103 2.19 -9.43 -14.80
CA THR A 103 3.41 -9.89 -14.09
C THR A 103 4.69 -9.17 -14.55
N LYS A 104 4.65 -8.52 -15.71
CA LYS A 104 5.82 -7.87 -16.33
C LYS A 104 6.29 -6.60 -15.60
N TYR A 105 5.41 -5.98 -14.82
CA TYR A 105 5.65 -4.66 -14.22
C TYR A 105 5.68 -4.77 -12.68
N PRO A 106 6.67 -4.16 -12.00
CA PRO A 106 6.79 -4.25 -10.55
C PRO A 106 5.82 -3.29 -9.83
N PRO A 107 5.51 -3.51 -8.54
CA PRO A 107 4.88 -2.51 -7.68
C PRO A 107 5.67 -1.19 -7.66
N ILE A 108 4.97 -0.05 -7.64
CA ILE A 108 5.58 1.28 -7.60
C ILE A 108 5.50 1.85 -6.19
N PRO A 109 6.61 2.14 -5.50
CA PRO A 109 6.58 2.73 -4.16
C PRO A 109 5.85 4.07 -4.12
N LEU A 110 4.99 4.27 -3.13
CA LEU A 110 4.26 5.53 -2.92
C LEU A 110 3.96 5.75 -1.44
N ASN A 111 4.55 6.76 -0.82
CA ASN A 111 4.26 7.13 0.57
C ASN A 111 3.00 8.02 0.64
N LEU A 112 1.96 7.55 1.33
CA LEU A 112 0.67 8.23 1.41
C LEU A 112 0.10 8.31 2.84
N ILE A 113 0.33 7.29 3.68
CA ILE A 113 -0.35 7.17 4.98
C ILE A 113 0.24 8.09 6.07
N TYR A 114 1.41 8.69 5.84
CA TYR A 114 2.08 9.59 6.81
C TYR A 114 2.71 10.84 6.18
N THR A 115 2.20 11.27 5.02
CA THR A 115 2.53 12.57 4.41
C THR A 115 1.71 13.71 5.00
#